data_AF-A0A9Q0NFK8-F1
#
_entry.id   AF-A0A9Q0NFK8-F1
#
_cell.length_a   1.000
_cell.length_b   1.000
_cell.length_c   1.000
_cell.angle_alpha   90.00
_cell.angle_beta   90.00
_cell.angle_gamma   90.00
#
_symmetry.space_group_name_H-M   'P 1'
#
loop_
_entity.id
_entity.type
_entity.pdbx_description
1 polymer ?
#
loop_
_entity_poly.entity_id
_entity_poly.type
_entity_poly.pdbx_seq_one_letter_code
_entity_poly.pdbx_strand_id
1 'polypeptide(L)'
;MVKTSLTNLAKRMPMIRFRYGLGRESVKNISTSESYAHPSATLASSSSIPRGSSGPALEHWQLPARYQRKPIDKYEMEVINRGGRE
;
A
#
# COMPACT_ATOMS: atom_id res chain seq x y z
N MET A 1 12.24 -42.64 -18.28
CA MET A 1 11.19 -41.69 -18.72
C MET A 1 10.25 -41.46 -17.54
N VAL A 2 10.44 -40.40 -16.76
CA VAL A 2 9.69 -40.16 -15.51
C VAL A 2 8.44 -39.33 -15.83
N LYS A 3 7.25 -39.92 -15.67
CA LYS A 3 5.97 -39.25 -15.86
C LYS A 3 5.66 -38.42 -14.61
N THR A 4 5.86 -37.10 -14.66
CA THR A 4 5.48 -36.19 -13.57
C THR A 4 3.97 -36.05 -13.54
N SER A 5 3.35 -36.53 -12.46
CA SER A 5 1.90 -36.51 -12.23
C SER A 5 1.32 -35.09 -12.24
N LEU A 6 0.42 -34.82 -13.18
CA LEU A 6 -0.35 -33.56 -13.33
C LEU A 6 -1.16 -33.15 -12.08
N THR A 7 -1.32 -34.07 -11.12
CA THR A 7 -2.14 -33.86 -9.90
C THR A 7 -1.52 -32.87 -8.90
N ASN A 8 -0.20 -32.67 -8.91
CA ASN A 8 0.44 -31.70 -8.01
C ASN A 8 0.31 -30.24 -8.46
N LEU A 9 0.01 -29.99 -9.74
CA LEU A 9 -0.15 -28.63 -10.27
C LEU A 9 -1.49 -28.00 -9.83
N ALA A 10 -2.55 -28.81 -9.74
CA ALA A 10 -3.90 -28.35 -9.34
C ALA A 10 -3.99 -27.86 -7.88
N LYS A 11 -3.11 -28.34 -6.98
CA LYS A 11 -3.03 -27.86 -5.59
C LYS A 11 -2.43 -26.45 -5.46
N ARG A 12 -1.78 -25.93 -6.50
CA ARG A 12 -1.05 -24.65 -6.44
C ARG A 12 -1.91 -23.43 -6.76
N MET A 13 -3.12 -23.61 -7.27
CA MET A 13 -4.03 -22.51 -7.61
C MET A 13 -5.11 -22.38 -6.53
N PRO A 14 -4.91 -21.55 -5.48
CA PRO A 14 -5.95 -21.34 -4.48
C PRO A 14 -7.18 -20.70 -5.13
N MET A 15 -8.31 -21.42 -5.13
CA MET A 15 -9.58 -20.85 -5.58
C MET A 15 -10.09 -19.84 -4.55
N ILE A 16 -10.51 -18.68 -5.03
CA ILE A 16 -11.17 -17.67 -4.20
C ILE A 16 -12.49 -18.26 -3.68
N ARG A 17 -12.67 -18.27 -2.35
CA ARG A 17 -13.93 -18.68 -1.69
C ARG A 17 -14.62 -17.45 -1.13
N PHE A 18 -15.78 -17.11 -1.66
CA PHE A 18 -16.61 -16.05 -1.09
C PHE A 18 -17.26 -16.53 0.20
N ARG A 19 -17.23 -15.68 1.24
CA ARG A 19 -17.97 -15.94 2.47
C ARG A 19 -19.44 -15.63 2.23
N TYR A 20 -20.29 -16.64 2.46
CA TYR A 20 -21.73 -16.46 2.45
C TYR A 20 -22.13 -15.48 3.57
N GLY A 21 -22.93 -14.47 3.27
CA GLY A 21 -23.51 -13.54 4.25
C GLY A 21 -22.82 -12.18 4.43
N LEU A 22 -21.67 -11.90 3.80
CA LEU A 22 -20.95 -10.60 3.97
C LEU A 22 -21.37 -9.47 3.01
N GLY A 23 -22.46 -9.63 2.26
CA GLY A 23 -22.78 -8.78 1.10
C GLY A 23 -23.96 -7.81 1.24
N ARG A 24 -24.49 -7.55 2.44
CA ARG A 24 -25.66 -6.65 2.58
C ARG A 24 -25.40 -5.34 3.32
N GLU A 25 -24.38 -5.28 4.18
CA GLU A 25 -24.14 -4.09 5.00
C GLU A 25 -23.16 -3.08 4.35
N SER A 26 -22.39 -3.47 3.34
CA SER A 26 -21.37 -2.61 2.72
C SER A 26 -21.87 -1.73 1.57
N VAL A 27 -23.13 -1.86 1.15
CA VAL A 27 -23.70 -1.08 0.02
C VAL A 27 -24.33 0.25 0.49
N LYS A 28 -24.46 0.49 1.80
CA LYS A 28 -25.22 1.65 2.32
C LYS A 28 -24.46 2.98 2.38
N ASN A 29 -23.19 3.03 1.96
CA ASN A 29 -22.39 4.27 1.95
C ASN A 29 -21.91 4.65 0.54
N ILE A 30 -22.75 4.46 -0.50
CA ILE A 30 -22.62 5.23 -1.74
C ILE A 30 -23.33 6.56 -1.51
N SER A 31 -22.62 7.46 -0.82
CA SER A 31 -22.87 8.89 -0.87
C SER A 31 -21.98 9.43 -1.98
N THR A 32 -22.61 9.88 -3.05
CA THR A 32 -22.00 10.59 -4.18
C THR A 32 -21.19 11.79 -3.68
N SER A 33 -19.86 11.67 -3.70
CA SER A 33 -18.97 12.81 -3.81
C SER A 33 -17.84 12.41 -4.74
N GLU A 34 -17.77 13.09 -5.88
CA GLU A 34 -16.64 13.02 -6.79
C GLU A 34 -15.40 13.49 -6.04
N SER A 35 -14.56 12.54 -5.66
CA SER A 35 -13.21 12.81 -5.20
C SER A 35 -12.27 12.07 -6.14
N TYR A 36 -11.53 12.84 -6.94
CA TYR A 36 -10.45 12.33 -7.76
C TYR A 36 -9.44 11.60 -6.85
N ALA A 37 -9.54 10.27 -6.82
CA ALA A 37 -8.63 9.43 -6.07
C ALA A 37 -7.30 9.38 -6.81
N HIS A 38 -6.27 10.00 -6.22
CA HIS A 38 -4.88 9.67 -6.53
C HIS A 38 -4.68 8.15 -6.41
N PRO A 39 -3.82 7.50 -7.23
CA PRO A 39 -3.50 6.10 -7.05
C PRO A 39 -2.73 5.94 -5.73
N SER A 40 -3.46 5.69 -4.65
CA SER A 40 -2.88 5.16 -3.43
C SER A 40 -2.37 3.76 -3.78
N ALA A 41 -1.06 3.63 -3.91
CA ALA A 41 -0.41 2.35 -4.07
C ALA A 41 -0.78 1.49 -2.85
N THR A 42 -1.71 0.56 -3.05
CA THR A 42 -2.00 -0.50 -2.10
C THR A 42 -0.81 -1.44 -2.08
N LEU A 43 0.22 -1.08 -1.31
CA LEU A 43 1.29 -2.00 -0.94
C LEU A 43 0.62 -3.19 -0.26
N ALA A 44 0.63 -4.31 -0.98
CA ALA A 44 0.16 -5.59 -0.52
C ALA A 44 0.67 -5.85 0.90
N SER A 45 -0.25 -6.23 1.79
CA SER A 45 0.04 -6.72 3.13
C SER A 45 1.11 -7.81 3.08
N SER A 46 2.36 -7.40 3.26
CA SER A 46 3.43 -8.30 3.65
C SER A 46 3.33 -8.47 5.16
N SER A 47 3.06 -9.70 5.54
CA SER A 47 2.83 -10.20 6.89
C SER A 47 3.95 -9.81 7.88
N SER A 48 3.51 -9.46 9.10
CA SER A 48 4.25 -9.56 10.38
C SER A 48 5.28 -8.50 10.78
N ILE A 49 5.26 -7.29 10.20
CA ILE A 49 5.90 -6.17 10.92
C ILE A 49 5.00 -5.86 12.12
N PRO A 50 5.46 -6.00 13.38
CA PRO A 50 4.68 -5.57 14.53
C PRO A 50 4.42 -4.08 14.33
N ARG A 51 3.16 -3.74 14.06
CA ARG A 51 2.74 -2.35 14.00
C ARG A 51 2.96 -1.82 15.41
N GLY A 52 4.04 -1.05 15.59
CA GLY A 52 4.38 -0.43 16.86
C GLY A 52 3.15 0.26 17.44
N SER A 53 3.04 0.28 18.77
CA SER A 53 1.89 0.81 19.50
C SER A 53 1.39 2.11 18.87
N SER A 54 0.10 2.18 18.57
CA SER A 54 -0.60 3.34 18.01
C SER A 54 -0.65 4.49 19.02
N GLY A 55 0.52 5.07 19.33
CA GLY A 55 0.66 6.32 20.06
C GLY A 55 0.55 7.52 19.13
N PRO A 56 0.63 8.75 19.67
CA PRO A 56 0.74 9.95 18.85
C PRO A 56 1.92 9.81 17.89
N ALA A 57 1.71 10.22 16.64
CA ALA A 57 2.76 10.23 15.64
C ALA A 57 3.91 11.16 16.11
N LEU A 58 5.15 10.74 15.86
CA LEU A 58 6.31 11.58 16.16
C LEU A 58 6.36 12.76 15.20
N GLU A 59 6.58 13.95 15.74
CA GLU A 59 6.83 15.15 14.95
C GLU A 59 8.24 15.13 14.34
N HIS A 60 8.43 15.87 13.24
CA HIS A 60 9.71 15.88 12.50
C HIS A 60 10.95 16.18 13.36
N TRP A 61 10.81 17.06 14.36
CA TRP A 61 11.88 17.44 15.29
C TRP A 61 12.16 16.37 16.35
N GLN A 62 11.23 15.44 16.56
CA GLN A 62 11.38 14.29 17.46
C GLN A 62 12.07 13.10 16.79
N LEU A 63 12.17 13.09 15.44
CA LEU A 63 12.79 11.98 14.74
C LEU A 63 14.32 11.97 14.97
N PRO A 64 14.91 10.78 15.26
CA PRO A 64 16.35 10.61 15.25
C PRO A 64 16.98 11.04 13.92
N ALA A 65 18.19 11.61 13.97
CA ALA A 65 18.89 12.19 12.81
C ALA A 65 18.96 11.25 11.58
N ARG A 66 19.10 9.94 11.80
CA ARG A 66 19.15 8.94 10.72
C ARG A 66 17.86 8.80 9.90
N TYR A 67 16.73 9.24 10.46
CA TYR A 67 15.41 9.21 9.83
C TYR A 67 14.88 10.59 9.46
N GLN A 68 15.63 11.65 9.76
CA GLN A 68 15.26 12.99 9.34
C GLN A 68 15.40 13.09 7.82
N ARG A 69 14.52 13.89 7.22
CA ARG A 69 14.60 14.19 5.79
C ARG A 69 15.87 15.01 5.53
N LYS A 70 16.50 14.78 4.38
CA LYS A 70 17.59 15.64 3.93
C LYS A 70 17.04 17.05 3.61
N PRO A 71 17.82 18.11 3.88
CA PRO A 71 17.50 19.44 3.37
C PRO A 71 17.38 19.40 1.85
N ILE A 72 16.46 20.20 1.30
CA ILE A 72 16.30 20.34 -0.16
C ILE A 72 17.49 21.08 -0.75
N ASP A 73 18.06 20.54 -1.82
CA ASP A 73 19.16 21.21 -2.53
C ASP A 73 18.62 22.29 -3.50
N LYS A 74 19.48 23.24 -3.88
CA LYS A 74 19.12 24.32 -4.82
C LYS A 74 18.69 23.78 -6.19
N TYR A 75 19.42 22.80 -6.70
CA TYR A 75 19.07 22.15 -7.96
C TYR A 75 17.69 21.48 -7.90
N GLU A 76 17.41 20.74 -6.82
CA GLU A 76 16.11 20.11 -6.60
C GLU A 76 14.99 21.16 -6.54
N MET A 77 15.24 22.30 -5.87
CA MET A 77 14.31 23.41 -5.80
C MET A 77 13.98 23.99 -7.19
N GLU A 78 14.99 24.18 -8.03
CA GLU A 78 14.82 24.65 -9.41
C GLU A 78 14.04 23.65 -10.27
N VAL A 79 14.36 22.35 -10.14
CA VAL A 79 13.65 21.26 -10.85
C VAL A 79 12.18 21.20 -10.42
N ILE A 80 11.89 21.35 -9.13
CA ILE A 80 10.53 21.42 -8.60
C ILE A 80 9.80 22.65 -9.16
N ASN A 81 10.44 23.82 -9.15
CA ASN A 81 9.86 25.05 -9.67
C ASN A 81 9.60 24.99 -11.19
N ARG A 82 10.42 24.22 -11.94
CA ARG A 82 10.23 23.96 -13.37
C ARG A 82 9.15 22.89 -13.65
N GLY A 83 8.68 22.16 -12.65
CA GLY A 83 7.68 21.10 -12.81
C GLY A 83 8.25 19.72 -13.16
N GLY A 84 9.50 19.44 -12.80
CA GLY A 84 10.05 18.07 -12.80
C GLY A 84 10.44 17.50 -14.17
N ARG A 85 10.59 18.33 -15.21
CA ARG A 85 11.12 17.89 -16.51
C ARG A 85 12.62 18.21 -16.58
N GLU A 86 13.42 17.16 -16.78
CA GLU A 86 14.87 17.23 -17.00
C GLU A 86 15.21 17.82 -18.38
#